data_AF-A0A109QF06-F1
#
_entry.id   AF-A0A109QF06-F1
#
_cell.length_a   1.000
_cell.length_b   1.000
_cell.length_c   1.000
_cell.angle_alpha   90.00
_cell.angle_beta   90.00
_cell.angle_gamma   90.00
#
_symmetry.space_group_name_H-M   'P 1'
#
loop_
_entity.id
_entity.type
_entity.pdbx_description
1 polymer ?
#
loop_
_entity_poly.entity_id
_entity_poly.type
_entity_poly.pdbx_seq_one_letter_code
_entity_poly.pdbx_strand_id
1 'polypeptide(L)'
;MNKQPIFSPYLALVIATIAVSTSAIFVKLTDAPAGVIATYRLLFTVLFMLPFVLWKHAHEIKNICARDWVFSAIAGVFLALHFILWFESLNYTSVASSVVLVTLQPLFSFVGAYFFFKERVSLEGIIGCLLAVAGSVYIGWSDFRIGGTALLGDILALLGAATVTGYWLFGQSVRKRLSLMMYTFVVYTISTSVLLAYDLSLGFALYPYPGKDWLVFIGLAVFPTLLGHTVFNWAIKWLSVNTISVAILGEPIGAAILAYFILGEKITAAQLIGTAVIISGIYLFMRYNQPTAR
;
A
#
# COMPACT_ATOMS: atom_id res chain seq x y z
N MET A 1 1.25 -21.69 -20.00
CA MET A 1 2.72 -21.53 -20.02
C MET A 1 3.15 -20.85 -18.73
N ASN A 2 3.78 -21.60 -17.81
CA ASN A 2 4.44 -21.06 -16.62
C ASN A 2 5.63 -20.20 -17.07
N LYS A 3 5.37 -18.92 -17.37
CA LYS A 3 6.46 -17.95 -17.58
C LYS A 3 7.09 -17.72 -16.21
N GLN A 4 8.37 -18.06 -16.06
CA GLN A 4 9.12 -17.64 -14.88
C GLN A 4 9.20 -16.11 -14.85
N PRO A 5 9.22 -15.47 -13.67
CA PRO A 5 9.32 -14.03 -13.58
C PRO A 5 10.68 -13.56 -14.12
N ILE A 6 10.69 -12.45 -14.87
CA ILE A 6 11.89 -11.87 -15.48
C ILE A 6 12.88 -11.39 -14.40
N PHE A 7 12.38 -11.09 -13.20
CA PHE A 7 13.12 -10.58 -12.05
C PHE A 7 12.70 -11.31 -10.78
N SER A 8 13.55 -11.38 -9.76
CA SER A 8 13.19 -12.01 -8.48
C SER A 8 11.99 -11.29 -7.85
N PRO A 9 10.84 -11.96 -7.64
CA PRO A 9 9.68 -11.35 -7.02
C PRO A 9 9.97 -10.77 -5.63
N TYR A 10 10.85 -11.42 -4.87
CA TYR A 10 11.25 -10.95 -3.54
C TYR A 10 12.09 -9.67 -3.59
N LEU A 11 12.97 -9.53 -4.57
CA LEU A 11 13.73 -8.28 -4.74
C LEU A 11 12.80 -7.14 -5.20
N ALA A 12 11.79 -7.44 -6.01
CA ALA A 12 10.75 -6.47 -6.36
C ALA A 12 9.96 -6.01 -5.12
N LEU A 13 9.68 -6.90 -4.16
CA LEU A 13 9.06 -6.52 -2.89
C LEU A 13 9.92 -5.54 -2.10
N VAL A 14 11.24 -5.75 -2.01
CA VAL A 14 12.15 -4.83 -1.31
C VAL A 14 12.12 -3.44 -1.95
N ILE A 15 12.23 -3.37 -3.28
CA ILE A 15 12.17 -2.10 -4.02
C ILE A 15 10.83 -1.41 -3.79
N ALA A 16 9.73 -2.16 -3.87
CA ALA A 16 8.39 -1.65 -3.66
C ALA A 16 8.20 -1.12 -2.23
N THR A 17 8.68 -1.84 -1.21
CA THR A 17 8.63 -1.44 0.20
C THR A 17 9.39 -0.12 0.41
N ILE A 18 10.61 0.00 -0.12
CA ILE A 18 11.38 1.25 -0.04
C ILE A 18 10.63 2.41 -0.71
N ALA A 19 10.04 2.16 -1.88
CA ALA A 19 9.29 3.17 -2.60
C ALA A 19 8.04 3.63 -1.84
N VAL A 20 7.25 2.70 -1.27
CA VAL A 20 6.05 3.07 -0.50
C VAL A 20 6.36 3.80 0.81
N SER A 21 7.51 3.52 1.44
CA SER A 21 7.98 4.25 2.64
C SER A 21 8.09 5.77 2.45
N THR A 22 8.19 6.26 1.22
CA THR A 22 8.22 7.69 0.92
C THR A 22 6.85 8.36 1.07
N SER A 23 5.76 7.59 1.03
CA SER A 23 4.39 8.10 0.91
C SER A 23 3.98 8.97 2.10
N ALA A 24 4.15 8.49 3.34
CA ALA A 24 3.75 9.25 4.53
C ALA A 24 4.52 10.57 4.66
N ILE A 25 5.78 10.60 4.23
CA ILE A 25 6.60 11.82 4.25
C ILE A 25 6.10 12.83 3.24
N PHE A 26 5.82 12.41 2.00
CA PHE A 26 5.24 13.29 1.00
C PHE A 26 3.90 13.87 1.45
N VAL A 27 3.03 13.06 2.06
CA VAL A 27 1.75 13.55 2.62
C VAL A 27 1.98 14.64 3.68
N LYS A 28 3.02 14.50 4.51
CA LYS A 28 3.38 15.50 5.54
C LYS A 28 4.04 16.77 5.01
N LEU A 29 4.44 16.82 3.74
CA LEU A 29 5.07 18.01 3.13
C LEU A 29 4.07 19.01 2.55
N THR A 30 2.78 18.68 2.59
CA THR A 30 1.69 19.51 2.06
C THR A 30 0.57 19.65 3.08
N ASP A 31 -0.12 20.79 3.03
CA ASP A 31 -1.28 21.09 3.88
C ASP A 31 -2.62 20.84 3.15
N ALA A 32 -2.58 20.26 1.94
CA ALA A 32 -3.77 19.92 1.19
C ALA A 32 -4.63 18.86 1.93
N PRO A 33 -5.96 18.86 1.74
CA PRO A 33 -6.82 17.84 2.34
C PRO A 33 -6.42 16.43 1.92
N ALA A 34 -6.57 15.44 2.83
CA ALA A 34 -6.13 14.06 2.59
C ALA A 34 -6.75 13.45 1.32
N GLY A 35 -8.04 13.69 1.09
CA GLY A 35 -8.75 13.28 -0.12
C GLY A 35 -8.11 13.85 -1.39
N VAL A 36 -7.79 15.14 -1.39
CA VAL A 36 -7.17 15.84 -2.53
C VAL A 36 -5.76 15.32 -2.82
N ILE A 37 -4.95 15.07 -1.79
CA ILE A 37 -3.62 14.47 -1.94
C ILE A 37 -3.74 13.09 -2.61
N ALA A 38 -4.67 12.26 -2.14
CA ALA A 38 -4.94 10.93 -2.71
C ALA A 38 -5.45 11.01 -4.16
N THR A 39 -6.35 11.94 -4.44
CA THR A 39 -6.89 12.20 -5.77
C THR A 39 -5.79 12.55 -6.75
N TYR A 40 -4.94 13.53 -6.45
CA TYR A 40 -3.86 13.92 -7.36
C TYR A 40 -2.79 12.85 -7.53
N ARG A 41 -2.46 12.11 -6.46
CA ARG A 41 -1.57 10.93 -6.53
C ARG A 41 -2.05 9.92 -7.58
N LEU A 42 -3.32 9.53 -7.56
CA LEU A 42 -3.83 8.55 -8.51
C LEU A 42 -4.16 9.15 -9.87
N LEU A 43 -4.64 10.39 -9.93
CA LEU A 43 -4.90 11.09 -11.18
C LEU A 43 -3.62 11.21 -12.01
N PHE A 44 -2.51 11.67 -11.44
CA PHE A 44 -1.24 11.73 -12.16
C PHE A 44 -0.73 10.36 -12.56
N THR A 45 -0.90 9.35 -11.71
CA THR A 45 -0.57 7.96 -12.06
C THR A 45 -1.34 7.50 -13.30
N VAL A 46 -2.66 7.72 -13.33
CA VAL A 46 -3.53 7.38 -14.47
C VAL A 46 -3.11 8.14 -15.71
N LEU A 47 -2.83 9.45 -15.60
CA LEU A 47 -2.40 10.28 -16.71
C LEU A 47 -1.05 9.82 -17.30
N PHE A 48 -0.09 9.43 -16.45
CA PHE A 48 1.19 8.88 -16.90
C PHE A 48 1.05 7.51 -17.57
N MET A 49 0.12 6.68 -17.10
CA MET A 49 -0.13 5.36 -17.68
C MET A 49 -0.95 5.43 -18.98
N LEU A 50 -1.86 6.40 -19.10
CA LEU A 50 -2.83 6.54 -20.19
C LEU A 50 -2.21 6.41 -21.60
N PRO A 51 -1.15 7.15 -21.99
CA PRO A 51 -0.61 7.05 -23.35
C PRO A 51 -0.08 5.63 -23.65
N PHE A 52 0.51 4.96 -22.66
CA PHE A 52 1.03 3.62 -22.83
C PHE A 52 -0.08 2.57 -22.94
N VAL A 53 -1.15 2.75 -22.15
CA VAL A 53 -2.35 1.90 -22.22
C VAL A 53 -3.04 2.04 -23.57
N LEU A 54 -3.28 3.27 -24.02
CA LEU A 54 -3.92 3.54 -25.31
C LEU A 54 -3.12 2.96 -26.48
N TRP A 55 -1.79 3.08 -26.43
CA TRP A 55 -0.93 2.60 -27.52
C TRP A 55 -0.79 1.08 -27.57
N LYS A 56 -0.58 0.41 -26.42
CA LYS A 56 -0.21 -1.03 -26.40
C LYS A 56 -1.24 -1.97 -25.78
N HIS A 57 -2.12 -1.47 -24.92
CA HIS A 57 -2.99 -2.33 -24.09
C HIS A 57 -4.49 -2.07 -24.27
N ALA A 58 -4.91 -1.09 -25.08
CA ALA A 58 -6.33 -0.75 -25.28
C ALA A 58 -7.17 -1.95 -25.74
N HIS A 59 -6.59 -2.84 -26.56
CA HIS A 59 -7.27 -4.05 -27.03
C HIS A 59 -7.61 -5.03 -25.89
N GLU A 60 -6.89 -4.99 -24.76
CA GLU A 60 -7.12 -5.87 -23.62
C GLU A 60 -8.42 -5.56 -22.88
N ILE A 61 -9.00 -4.36 -23.03
CA ILE A 61 -10.31 -4.00 -22.46
C ILE A 61 -11.37 -5.04 -22.87
N LYS A 62 -11.31 -5.52 -24.11
CA LYS A 62 -12.27 -6.50 -24.65
C LYS A 62 -12.17 -7.88 -23.98
N ASN A 63 -11.03 -8.16 -23.32
CA ASN A 63 -10.79 -9.43 -22.64
C ASN A 63 -11.26 -9.41 -21.18
N ILE A 64 -11.72 -8.27 -20.67
CA ILE A 64 -12.18 -8.14 -19.28
C ILE A 64 -13.62 -8.67 -19.19
N CYS A 65 -13.79 -9.81 -18.52
CA CYS A 65 -15.13 -10.36 -18.28
C CYS A 65 -15.89 -9.56 -17.19
N ALA A 66 -17.21 -9.75 -17.10
CA ALA A 66 -18.04 -9.06 -16.11
C ALA A 66 -17.53 -9.25 -14.67
N ARG A 67 -17.05 -10.45 -14.33
CA ARG A 67 -16.47 -10.73 -13.01
C ARG A 67 -15.19 -9.93 -12.76
N ASP A 68 -14.33 -9.78 -13.76
CA ASP A 68 -13.11 -8.97 -13.65
C ASP A 68 -13.44 -7.49 -13.46
N TRP A 69 -14.46 -6.98 -14.14
CA TRP A 69 -14.97 -5.62 -13.92
C TRP A 69 -15.47 -5.41 -12.50
N VAL A 70 -16.33 -6.30 -11.99
CA VAL A 70 -16.84 -6.21 -10.62
C VAL A 70 -15.70 -6.27 -9.60
N PHE A 71 -14.77 -7.21 -9.75
CA PHE A 71 -13.65 -7.35 -8.82
C PHE A 71 -12.69 -6.15 -8.89
N SER A 72 -12.44 -5.62 -10.09
CA SER A 72 -11.61 -4.41 -10.25
C SER A 72 -12.31 -3.16 -9.71
N ALA A 73 -13.63 -3.08 -9.80
CA ALA A 73 -14.41 -2.00 -9.21
C ALA A 73 -14.35 -2.02 -7.69
N ILE A 74 -14.59 -3.18 -7.07
CA ILE A 74 -14.47 -3.35 -5.62
C ILE A 74 -13.04 -3.03 -5.17
N ALA A 75 -12.03 -3.51 -5.91
CA ALA A 75 -10.62 -3.23 -5.66
C ALA A 75 -10.31 -1.72 -5.71
N GLY A 76 -10.84 -0.99 -6.72
CA GLY A 76 -10.67 0.45 -6.86
C GLY A 76 -11.34 1.26 -5.77
N VAL A 77 -12.56 0.88 -5.36
CA VAL A 77 -13.27 1.50 -4.23
C VAL A 77 -12.49 1.28 -2.94
N PHE A 78 -12.03 0.05 -2.68
CA PHE A 78 -11.26 -0.27 -1.48
C PHE A 78 -9.92 0.47 -1.46
N LEU A 79 -9.27 0.65 -2.60
CA LEU A 79 -8.06 1.45 -2.72
C LEU A 79 -8.32 2.94 -2.42
N ALA A 80 -9.45 3.49 -2.88
CA ALA A 80 -9.84 4.86 -2.56
C ALA A 80 -10.09 5.03 -1.06
N LEU A 81 -10.88 4.13 -0.46
CA LEU A 81 -11.13 4.13 0.99
C LEU A 81 -9.84 4.00 1.79
N HIS A 82 -8.92 3.14 1.36
CA HIS A 82 -7.60 3.02 1.98
C HIS A 82 -6.88 4.36 2.03
N PHE A 83 -6.77 5.08 0.91
CA PHE A 83 -6.06 6.35 0.89
C PHE A 83 -6.77 7.43 1.72
N ILE A 84 -8.10 7.52 1.66
CA ILE A 84 -8.85 8.46 2.51
C ILE A 84 -8.56 8.18 3.99
N LEU A 85 -8.80 6.94 4.43
CA LEU A 85 -8.66 6.56 5.84
C LEU A 85 -7.21 6.71 6.32
N TRP A 86 -6.25 6.25 5.53
CA TRP A 86 -4.86 6.30 5.93
C TRP A 86 -4.29 7.73 5.90
N PHE A 87 -4.55 8.53 4.86
CA PHE A 87 -4.04 9.89 4.85
C PHE A 87 -4.71 10.76 5.92
N GLU A 88 -6.00 10.58 6.18
CA GLU A 88 -6.65 11.25 7.32
C GLU A 88 -6.05 10.83 8.66
N SER A 89 -5.65 9.56 8.84
CA SER A 89 -5.01 9.12 10.08
C SER A 89 -3.77 9.94 10.43
N LEU A 90 -2.99 10.34 9.41
CA LEU A 90 -1.77 11.13 9.60
C LEU A 90 -2.06 12.52 10.17
N ASN A 91 -3.26 13.06 10.02
CA ASN A 91 -3.66 14.34 10.63
C ASN A 91 -3.89 14.23 12.15
N TYR A 92 -4.16 13.02 12.64
CA TYR A 92 -4.57 12.79 14.02
C TYR A 92 -3.52 12.07 14.87
N THR A 93 -2.63 11.29 14.26
CA THR A 93 -1.57 10.53 14.95
C THR A 93 -0.20 10.78 14.32
N SER A 94 0.86 10.21 14.93
CA SER A 94 2.23 10.35 14.41
C SER A 94 2.43 9.55 13.11
N VAL A 95 3.46 9.90 12.32
CA VAL A 95 3.84 9.12 11.14
C VAL A 95 4.17 7.69 11.52
N ALA A 96 4.95 7.50 12.59
CA ALA A 96 5.31 6.18 13.10
C ALA A 96 4.07 5.36 13.48
N SER A 97 3.17 5.88 14.31
CA SER A 97 1.96 5.17 14.75
C SER A 97 1.03 4.84 13.59
N SER A 98 0.77 5.79 12.69
CA SER A 98 -0.07 5.58 11.50
C SER A 98 0.51 4.52 10.57
N VAL A 99 1.80 4.60 10.24
CA VAL A 99 2.47 3.65 9.33
C VAL A 99 2.56 2.26 9.96
N VAL A 100 2.84 2.16 11.26
CA VAL A 100 2.80 0.88 11.98
C VAL A 100 1.43 0.23 11.87
N LEU A 101 0.36 0.98 12.14
CA LEU A 101 -1.01 0.45 12.12
C LEU A 101 -1.49 0.11 10.71
N VAL A 102 -1.20 0.95 9.70
CA VAL A 102 -1.61 0.68 8.31
C VAL A 102 -0.87 -0.52 7.72
N THR A 103 0.33 -0.84 8.22
CA THR A 103 1.15 -1.98 7.78
C THR A 103 0.75 -3.30 8.45
N LEU A 104 -0.16 -3.29 9.44
CA LEU A 104 -0.75 -4.49 10.04
C LEU A 104 -1.73 -5.25 9.10
N GLN A 105 -1.59 -5.06 7.79
CA GLN A 105 -2.28 -5.82 6.74
C GLN A 105 -2.20 -7.35 6.94
N PRO A 106 -1.12 -7.94 7.48
CA PRO A 106 -1.09 -9.37 7.82
C PRO A 106 -2.27 -9.87 8.66
N LEU A 107 -2.81 -9.04 9.56
CA LEU A 107 -3.97 -9.40 10.39
C LEU A 107 -5.21 -9.71 9.54
N PHE A 108 -5.43 -8.91 8.49
CA PHE A 108 -6.58 -9.06 7.60
C PHE A 108 -6.29 -10.03 6.45
N SER A 109 -5.06 -10.00 5.93
CA SER A 109 -4.70 -10.78 4.74
C SER A 109 -4.70 -12.26 5.02
N PHE A 110 -4.22 -12.71 6.18
CA PHE A 110 -4.18 -14.14 6.50
C PHE A 110 -5.59 -14.72 6.58
N VAL A 111 -6.51 -13.99 7.21
CA VAL A 111 -7.93 -14.36 7.28
C VAL A 111 -8.54 -14.34 5.88
N GLY A 112 -8.38 -13.25 5.14
CA GLY A 112 -8.97 -13.09 3.81
C GLY A 112 -8.44 -14.08 2.78
N ALA A 113 -7.13 -14.33 2.74
CA ALA A 113 -6.50 -15.27 1.82
C ALA A 113 -6.88 -16.72 2.15
N TYR A 114 -7.06 -17.06 3.43
CA TYR A 114 -7.63 -18.35 3.82
C TYR A 114 -9.05 -18.52 3.27
N PHE A 115 -9.93 -17.52 3.40
CA PHE A 115 -11.31 -17.64 2.92
C PHE A 115 -11.42 -17.62 1.39
N PHE A 116 -10.74 -16.70 0.71
CA PHE A 116 -10.83 -16.50 -0.74
C PHE A 116 -10.02 -17.52 -1.54
N PHE A 117 -8.83 -17.89 -1.06
CA PHE A 117 -7.87 -18.69 -1.83
C PHE A 117 -7.52 -20.02 -1.19
N LYS A 118 -8.04 -20.31 0.02
CA LYS A 118 -7.69 -21.50 0.81
C LYS A 118 -6.19 -21.62 1.05
N GLU A 119 -5.50 -20.49 1.05
CA GLU A 119 -4.07 -20.42 1.33
C GLU A 119 -3.84 -20.72 2.81
N ARG A 120 -2.83 -21.55 3.09
CA ARG A 120 -2.39 -21.90 4.44
C ARG A 120 -0.98 -21.37 4.63
N VAL A 121 -0.72 -20.80 5.79
CA VAL A 121 0.61 -20.33 6.20
C VAL A 121 1.20 -21.39 7.13
N SER A 122 2.48 -21.70 6.97
CA SER A 122 3.22 -22.57 7.88
C SER A 122 3.30 -21.97 9.29
N LEU A 123 3.49 -22.80 10.32
CA LEU A 123 3.61 -22.31 11.69
C LEU A 123 4.84 -21.38 11.84
N GLU A 124 5.93 -21.73 11.19
CA GLU A 124 7.16 -20.94 11.10
C GLU A 124 6.91 -19.60 10.38
N GLY A 125 6.08 -19.61 9.33
CA GLY A 125 5.60 -18.40 8.68
C GLY A 125 4.80 -17.51 9.64
N ILE A 126 3.86 -18.08 10.40
CA ILE A 126 3.08 -17.34 11.40
C ILE A 126 4.01 -16.72 12.46
N ILE A 127 4.99 -17.48 12.96
CA ILE A 127 5.99 -16.97 13.92
C ILE A 127 6.78 -15.81 13.31
N GLY A 128 7.24 -15.93 12.07
CA GLY A 128 7.94 -14.85 11.36
C GLY A 128 7.09 -13.59 11.21
N CYS A 129 5.81 -13.75 10.87
CA CYS A 129 4.87 -12.64 10.80
C CYS A 129 4.63 -11.99 12.17
N LEU A 130 4.42 -12.78 13.22
CA LEU A 130 4.22 -12.26 14.57
C LEU A 130 5.44 -11.51 15.08
N LEU A 131 6.66 -11.99 14.79
CA LEU A 131 7.89 -11.27 15.07
C LEU A 131 7.93 -9.94 14.32
N ALA A 132 7.62 -9.92 13.02
CA ALA A 132 7.64 -8.69 12.25
C ALA A 132 6.59 -7.68 12.73
N VAL A 133 5.38 -8.14 13.07
CA VAL A 133 4.33 -7.31 13.68
C VAL A 133 4.79 -6.77 15.04
N ALA A 134 5.38 -7.60 15.90
CA ALA A 134 5.88 -7.17 17.20
C ALA A 134 6.97 -6.09 17.06
N GLY A 135 7.89 -6.26 16.10
CA GLY A 135 8.89 -5.25 15.78
C GLY A 135 8.27 -3.93 15.30
N SER A 136 7.28 -3.99 14.40
CA SER A 136 6.54 -2.81 13.92
C SER A 136 5.82 -2.09 15.06
N VAL A 137 5.06 -2.82 15.89
CA VAL A 137 4.38 -2.26 17.07
C VAL A 137 5.38 -1.64 18.04
N TYR A 138 6.54 -2.26 18.24
CA TYR A 138 7.59 -1.73 19.12
C TYR A 138 8.18 -0.41 18.61
N ILE A 139 8.35 -0.26 17.29
CA ILE A 139 8.73 1.03 16.67
C ILE A 139 7.68 2.10 16.99
N GLY A 140 6.40 1.79 16.82
CA GLY A 140 5.31 2.75 17.07
C GLY A 140 5.10 3.07 18.55
N TRP A 141 5.45 2.14 19.45
CA TRP A 141 5.17 2.20 20.88
C TRP A 141 5.68 3.47 21.56
N SER A 142 6.89 3.92 21.23
CA SER A 142 7.48 5.13 21.85
C SER A 142 6.77 6.42 21.46
N ASP A 143 6.09 6.42 20.32
CA ASP A 143 5.45 7.60 19.74
C ASP A 143 3.91 7.55 19.85
N PHE A 144 3.35 6.49 20.46
CA PHE A 144 1.92 6.43 20.75
C PHE A 144 1.54 7.54 21.73
N ARG A 145 0.82 8.53 21.23
CA ARG A 145 0.19 9.55 22.04
C ARG A 145 -1.09 8.97 22.63
N ILE A 146 -1.10 8.75 23.93
CA ILE A 146 -2.27 8.21 24.63
C ILE A 146 -3.24 9.36 24.93
N GLY A 147 -4.40 9.37 24.27
CA GLY A 147 -5.52 10.28 24.54
C GLY A 147 -5.85 11.26 23.41
N GLY A 148 -7.11 11.73 23.39
CA GLY A 148 -7.61 12.73 22.44
C GLY A 148 -7.92 12.18 21.04
N THR A 149 -7.60 12.96 20.00
CA THR A 149 -7.81 12.61 18.59
C THR A 149 -6.89 11.50 18.07
N ALA A 150 -5.83 11.16 18.78
CA ALA A 150 -4.87 10.13 18.37
C ALA A 150 -5.54 8.76 18.16
N LEU A 151 -6.48 8.38 19.04
CA LEU A 151 -7.23 7.12 18.92
C LEU A 151 -8.05 7.08 17.62
N LEU A 152 -8.62 8.21 17.19
CA LEU A 152 -9.33 8.29 15.91
C LEU A 152 -8.36 8.02 14.76
N GLY A 153 -7.17 8.66 14.78
CA GLY A 153 -6.11 8.39 13.80
C GLY A 153 -5.74 6.92 13.74
N ASP A 154 -5.53 6.29 14.89
CA ASP A 154 -5.15 4.89 14.97
C ASP A 154 -6.22 3.95 14.40
N ILE A 155 -7.49 4.20 14.69
CA ILE A 155 -8.63 3.47 14.11
C ILE A 155 -8.67 3.65 12.59
N LEU A 156 -8.50 4.88 12.10
CA LEU A 156 -8.50 5.18 10.67
C LEU A 156 -7.36 4.45 9.95
N ALA A 157 -6.15 4.42 10.53
CA ALA A 157 -5.01 3.70 9.96
C ALA A 157 -5.27 2.18 9.89
N LEU A 158 -5.84 1.60 10.95
CA LEU A 158 -6.18 0.17 10.98
C LEU A 158 -7.29 -0.20 9.98
N LEU A 159 -8.31 0.65 9.82
CA LEU A 159 -9.32 0.49 8.76
C LEU A 159 -8.70 0.66 7.37
N GLY A 160 -7.70 1.54 7.24
CA GLY A 160 -6.85 1.66 6.06
C GLY A 160 -6.13 0.35 5.73
N ALA A 161 -5.61 -0.37 6.73
CA ALA A 161 -4.99 -1.70 6.55
C ALA A 161 -6.01 -2.75 6.07
N ALA A 162 -7.23 -2.73 6.62
CA ALA A 162 -8.29 -3.65 6.22
C ALA A 162 -8.73 -3.44 4.77
N THR A 163 -8.94 -2.19 4.38
CA THR A 163 -9.40 -1.82 3.03
C THR A 163 -8.33 -2.08 1.98
N VAL A 164 -7.06 -1.75 2.21
CA VAL A 164 -5.97 -2.09 1.26
C VAL A 164 -5.78 -3.60 1.11
N THR A 165 -5.98 -4.35 2.19
CA THR A 165 -5.97 -5.81 2.14
C THR A 165 -7.07 -6.32 1.21
N GLY A 166 -8.30 -5.82 1.34
CA GLY A 166 -9.37 -6.22 0.44
C GLY A 166 -9.08 -5.83 -1.02
N TYR A 167 -8.47 -4.67 -1.26
CA TYR A 167 -7.93 -4.30 -2.57
C TYR A 167 -6.99 -5.38 -3.13
N TRP A 168 -6.02 -5.84 -2.34
CA TRP A 168 -5.09 -6.91 -2.73
C TRP A 168 -5.82 -8.24 -3.00
N LEU A 169 -6.77 -8.64 -2.15
CA LEU A 169 -7.52 -9.89 -2.30
C LEU A 169 -8.35 -9.94 -3.58
N PHE A 170 -9.15 -8.90 -3.86
CA PHE A 170 -9.90 -8.82 -5.13
C PHE A 170 -8.95 -8.70 -6.32
N GLY A 171 -7.85 -7.96 -6.15
CA GLY A 171 -6.82 -7.76 -7.16
C GLY A 171 -6.07 -9.02 -7.58
N GLN A 172 -5.69 -9.89 -6.64
CA GLN A 172 -4.96 -11.13 -6.94
C GLN A 172 -5.73 -12.02 -7.91
N SER A 173 -7.05 -12.10 -7.75
CA SER A 173 -7.92 -12.88 -8.64
C SER A 173 -7.89 -12.38 -10.09
N VAL A 174 -7.87 -11.06 -10.28
CA VAL A 174 -7.89 -10.44 -11.61
C VAL A 174 -6.48 -10.39 -12.22
N ARG A 175 -5.44 -10.09 -11.43
CA ARG A 175 -4.04 -10.01 -11.88
C ARG A 175 -3.45 -11.33 -12.38
N LYS A 176 -4.02 -12.47 -11.99
CA LYS A 176 -3.66 -13.77 -12.57
C LYS A 176 -4.15 -13.92 -14.03
N ARG A 177 -5.18 -13.16 -14.43
CA ARG A 177 -5.78 -13.20 -15.79
C ARG A 177 -5.37 -12.03 -16.68
N LEU A 178 -5.36 -10.81 -16.15
CA LEU A 178 -5.06 -9.59 -16.91
C LEU A 178 -3.58 -9.19 -16.82
N SER A 179 -3.13 -8.39 -17.81
CA SER A 179 -1.82 -7.76 -17.74
C SER A 179 -1.74 -6.79 -16.54
N LEU A 180 -0.52 -6.52 -16.08
CA LEU A 180 -0.29 -5.56 -15.01
C LEU A 180 -0.84 -4.18 -15.37
N MET A 181 -0.46 -3.70 -16.55
CA MET A 181 -0.76 -2.35 -17.04
C MET A 181 -2.27 -2.13 -17.12
N MET A 182 -2.99 -3.09 -17.73
CA MET A 182 -4.44 -2.97 -17.89
C MET A 182 -5.18 -3.03 -16.55
N TYR A 183 -4.82 -3.96 -15.67
CA TYR A 183 -5.45 -4.08 -14.36
C TYR A 183 -5.23 -2.83 -13.49
N THR A 184 -3.98 -2.38 -13.37
CA THR A 184 -3.65 -1.23 -12.52
C THR A 184 -4.27 0.04 -13.07
N PHE A 185 -4.29 0.23 -14.40
CA PHE A 185 -4.96 1.37 -15.02
C PHE A 185 -6.46 1.41 -14.69
N VAL A 186 -7.18 0.29 -14.81
CA VAL A 186 -8.61 0.21 -14.47
C VAL A 186 -8.85 0.53 -13.00
N VAL A 187 -8.12 -0.13 -12.09
CA VAL A 187 -8.29 0.07 -10.66
C VAL A 187 -7.97 1.51 -10.25
N TYR A 188 -6.86 2.07 -10.74
CA TYR A 188 -6.46 3.44 -10.41
C TYR A 188 -7.43 4.46 -11.00
N THR A 189 -7.98 4.21 -12.19
CA THR A 189 -9.02 5.07 -12.78
C THR A 189 -10.28 5.04 -11.92
N ILE A 190 -10.77 3.86 -11.52
CA ILE A 190 -11.95 3.74 -10.65
C ILE A 190 -11.70 4.42 -9.30
N SER A 191 -10.54 4.17 -8.70
CA SER A 191 -10.15 4.76 -7.43
C SER A 191 -10.07 6.29 -7.52
N THR A 192 -9.46 6.83 -8.59
CA THR A 192 -9.41 8.28 -8.87
C THR A 192 -10.83 8.86 -8.98
N SER A 193 -11.74 8.20 -9.70
CA SER A 193 -13.13 8.66 -9.83
C SER A 193 -13.86 8.69 -8.49
N VAL A 194 -13.65 7.69 -7.64
CA VAL A 194 -14.24 7.64 -6.28
C VAL A 194 -13.68 8.75 -5.41
N LEU A 195 -12.36 8.99 -5.44
CA LEU A 195 -11.71 10.05 -4.68
C LEU A 195 -12.15 11.44 -5.14
N LEU A 196 -12.25 11.67 -6.46
CA LEU A 196 -12.80 12.90 -7.02
C LEU A 196 -14.24 13.14 -6.57
N ALA A 197 -15.08 12.11 -6.60
CA ALA A 197 -16.46 12.23 -6.13
C ALA A 197 -16.52 12.54 -4.63
N TYR A 198 -15.65 11.93 -3.82
CA TYR A 198 -15.51 12.22 -2.41
C TYR A 198 -15.11 13.69 -2.17
N ASP A 199 -14.05 14.18 -2.81
CA ASP A 199 -13.58 15.56 -2.65
C ASP A 199 -14.65 16.58 -3.05
N LEU A 200 -15.33 16.35 -4.18
CA LEU A 200 -16.42 17.20 -4.64
C LEU A 200 -17.62 17.19 -3.68
N SER A 201 -17.94 16.03 -3.10
CA SER A 201 -19.05 15.90 -2.14
C SER A 201 -18.80 16.65 -0.83
N LEU A 202 -17.54 16.82 -0.43
CA LEU A 202 -17.13 17.58 0.74
C LEU A 202 -16.84 19.06 0.42
N GLY A 203 -16.93 19.44 -0.85
CA GLY A 203 -16.68 20.82 -1.30
C GLY A 203 -15.21 21.22 -1.21
N PHE A 204 -14.28 20.26 -1.24
CA PHE A 204 -12.85 20.58 -1.25
C PHE A 204 -12.45 21.26 -2.57
N ALA A 205 -11.71 22.36 -2.46
CA ALA A 205 -11.15 23.02 -3.64
C ALA A 205 -10.08 22.13 -4.26
N LEU A 206 -10.20 21.84 -5.56
CA LEU A 206 -9.17 21.12 -6.32
C LEU A 206 -8.08 22.07 -6.84
N TYR A 207 -8.35 23.38 -6.88
CA TYR A 207 -7.41 24.41 -7.32
C TYR A 207 -7.83 25.76 -6.70
N PRO A 208 -6.89 26.69 -6.41
CA PRO A 208 -5.43 26.60 -6.58
C PRO A 208 -4.70 25.96 -5.38
N TYR A 209 -3.57 25.30 -5.68
CA TYR A 209 -2.59 24.85 -4.69
C TYR A 209 -1.20 25.44 -5.00
N PRO A 210 -0.37 25.76 -3.99
CA PRO A 210 1.01 26.19 -4.15
C PRO A 210 1.84 25.29 -5.08
N GLY A 211 2.78 25.88 -5.82
CA GLY A 211 3.67 25.15 -6.76
C GLY A 211 4.38 23.94 -6.14
N LYS A 212 4.75 24.02 -4.85
CA LYS A 212 5.38 22.93 -4.10
C LYS A 212 4.49 21.67 -3.99
N ASP A 213 3.17 21.85 -3.87
CA ASP A 213 2.23 20.74 -3.64
C ASP A 213 2.12 19.88 -4.90
N TRP A 214 2.20 20.50 -6.08
CA TRP A 214 2.23 19.77 -7.35
C TRP A 214 3.44 18.85 -7.48
N LEU A 215 4.61 19.27 -6.98
CA LEU A 215 5.79 18.41 -6.94
C LEU A 215 5.60 17.24 -5.97
N VAL A 216 4.94 17.47 -4.82
CA VAL A 216 4.57 16.42 -3.87
C VAL A 216 3.60 15.43 -4.50
N PHE A 217 2.56 15.91 -5.19
CA PHE A 217 1.57 15.05 -5.85
C PHE A 217 2.18 14.18 -6.96
N ILE A 218 3.07 14.77 -7.78
CA ILE A 218 3.83 14.01 -8.78
C ILE A 218 4.77 13.01 -8.11
N GLY A 219 5.44 13.41 -7.01
CA GLY A 219 6.28 12.53 -6.21
C GLY A 219 5.52 11.31 -5.70
N LEU A 220 4.30 11.51 -5.17
CA LEU A 220 3.41 10.44 -4.73
C LEU A 220 2.96 9.52 -5.88
N ALA A 221 2.72 10.06 -7.07
CA ALA A 221 2.39 9.26 -8.24
C ALA A 221 3.57 8.38 -8.68
N VAL A 222 4.79 8.95 -8.73
CA VAL A 222 5.97 8.25 -9.24
C VAL A 222 6.52 7.25 -8.22
N PHE A 223 6.85 7.70 -7.01
CA PHE A 223 7.59 6.88 -6.06
C PHE A 223 6.68 5.82 -5.41
N PRO A 224 5.76 6.14 -4.49
CA PRO A 224 5.02 5.10 -3.80
C PRO A 224 3.97 4.43 -4.71
N THR A 225 3.50 5.06 -5.79
CA THR A 225 2.45 4.43 -6.64
C THR A 225 3.03 3.63 -7.81
N LEU A 226 3.78 4.25 -8.72
CA LEU A 226 4.34 3.54 -9.88
C LEU A 226 5.51 2.61 -9.50
N LEU A 227 6.41 3.04 -8.60
CA LEU A 227 7.54 2.20 -8.15
C LEU A 227 7.19 1.33 -6.93
N GLY A 228 6.13 1.66 -6.20
CA GLY A 228 5.65 0.91 -5.03
C GLY A 228 4.44 0.02 -5.35
N HIS A 229 3.22 0.57 -5.26
CA HIS A 229 1.98 -0.20 -5.43
C HIS A 229 1.93 -0.96 -6.77
N THR A 230 2.37 -0.37 -7.88
CA THR A 230 2.34 -1.04 -9.19
C THR A 230 3.32 -2.22 -9.22
N VAL A 231 4.46 -2.13 -8.53
CA VAL A 231 5.41 -3.24 -8.38
C VAL A 231 4.85 -4.33 -7.45
N PHE A 232 4.13 -3.97 -6.38
CA PHE A 232 3.37 -4.95 -5.58
C PHE A 232 2.29 -5.66 -6.42
N ASN A 233 1.57 -4.93 -7.27
CA ASN A 233 0.64 -5.54 -8.24
C ASN A 233 1.34 -6.40 -9.29
N TRP A 234 2.59 -6.10 -9.62
CA TRP A 234 3.37 -7.00 -10.45
C TRP A 234 3.65 -8.31 -9.69
N ALA A 235 4.12 -8.20 -8.44
CA ALA A 235 4.47 -9.31 -7.58
C ALA A 235 3.28 -10.22 -7.22
N ILE A 236 2.06 -9.68 -7.08
CA ILE A 236 0.84 -10.45 -6.71
C ILE A 236 0.44 -11.53 -7.73
N LYS A 237 1.00 -11.46 -8.94
CA LYS A 237 0.84 -12.53 -9.93
C LYS A 237 1.64 -13.78 -9.56
N TRP A 238 2.75 -13.61 -8.85
CA TRP A 238 3.74 -14.64 -8.54
C TRP A 238 3.72 -15.04 -7.06
N LEU A 239 3.36 -14.10 -6.19
CA LEU A 239 3.33 -14.24 -4.74
C LEU A 239 1.89 -14.10 -4.23
N SER A 240 1.63 -14.59 -3.02
CA SER A 240 0.34 -14.41 -2.37
C SER A 240 0.17 -13.02 -1.78
N VAL A 241 -1.10 -12.67 -1.50
CA VAL A 241 -1.44 -11.45 -0.74
C VAL A 241 -0.79 -11.46 0.64
N ASN A 242 -0.69 -12.63 1.29
CA ASN A 242 0.00 -12.79 2.58
C ASN A 242 1.47 -12.37 2.48
N THR A 243 2.17 -12.81 1.43
CA THR A 243 3.57 -12.47 1.22
C THR A 243 3.77 -10.98 0.95
N ILE A 244 2.90 -10.35 0.16
CA ILE A 244 2.96 -8.89 -0.05
C ILE A 244 2.71 -8.16 1.26
N SER A 245 1.68 -8.56 2.01
CA SER A 245 1.29 -7.91 3.27
C SER A 245 2.41 -7.97 4.32
N VAL A 246 3.12 -9.10 4.42
CA VAL A 246 4.27 -9.23 5.33
C VAL A 246 5.47 -8.41 4.85
N ALA A 247 5.72 -8.32 3.54
CA ALA A 247 6.81 -7.49 3.02
C ALA A 247 6.59 -5.98 3.29
N ILE A 248 5.33 -5.55 3.30
CA ILE A 248 4.94 -4.16 3.63
C ILE A 248 5.21 -3.82 5.10
N LEU A 249 5.35 -4.79 6.01
CA LEU A 249 5.81 -4.51 7.39
C LEU A 249 7.21 -3.90 7.45
N GLY A 250 7.98 -3.89 6.36
CA GLY A 250 9.23 -3.15 6.26
C GLY A 250 9.05 -1.64 6.02
N GLU A 251 7.86 -1.18 5.67
CA GLU A 251 7.56 0.23 5.40
C GLU A 251 7.89 1.18 6.57
N PRO A 252 7.58 0.85 7.85
CA PRO A 252 7.91 1.69 9.00
C PRO A 252 9.42 1.98 9.13
N ILE A 253 10.28 1.05 8.69
CA ILE A 253 11.74 1.23 8.72
C ILE A 253 12.13 2.39 7.78
N GLY A 254 11.67 2.34 6.54
CA GLY A 254 11.97 3.38 5.56
C GLY A 254 11.32 4.71 5.92
N ALA A 255 10.09 4.69 6.43
CA ALA A 255 9.39 5.90 6.86
C ALA A 255 10.12 6.59 8.01
N ALA A 256 10.58 5.84 9.02
CA ALA A 256 11.35 6.40 10.15
C ALA A 256 12.68 7.01 9.69
N ILE A 257 13.40 6.33 8.79
CA ILE A 257 14.67 6.85 8.24
C ILE A 257 14.43 8.15 7.46
N LEU A 258 13.39 8.21 6.63
CA LEU A 258 13.08 9.41 5.86
C LEU A 258 12.55 10.54 6.74
N ALA A 259 11.78 10.23 7.79
CA ALA A 259 11.33 11.21 8.77
C ALA A 259 12.52 11.86 9.51
N TYR A 260 13.55 11.08 9.84
CA TYR A 260 14.80 11.62 10.40
C TYR A 260 15.45 12.66 9.47
N PHE A 261 15.63 12.32 8.19
CA PHE A 261 16.33 13.21 7.24
C PHE A 261 15.50 14.42 6.78
N ILE A 262 14.19 14.25 6.61
CA ILE A 262 13.33 15.25 5.95
C ILE A 262 12.52 16.06 6.97
N LEU A 263 12.01 15.40 8.02
CA LEU A 263 11.18 16.05 9.04
C LEU A 263 11.99 16.43 10.28
N GLY A 264 13.26 16.02 10.37
CA GLY A 264 14.13 16.31 11.52
C GLY A 264 13.77 15.52 12.78
N GLU A 265 13.02 14.43 12.64
CA GLU A 265 12.71 13.53 13.76
C GLU A 265 14.00 12.84 14.27
N LYS A 266 14.00 12.32 15.51
CA LYS A 266 15.18 11.63 16.06
C LYS A 266 15.03 10.12 15.91
N ILE A 267 16.12 9.44 15.53
CA ILE A 267 16.13 7.97 15.57
C ILE A 267 16.26 7.48 17.01
N THR A 268 15.29 6.69 17.45
CA THR A 268 15.27 6.14 18.82
C THR A 268 15.88 4.73 18.88
N ALA A 269 16.31 4.30 20.07
CA ALA A 269 16.74 2.91 20.26
C ALA A 269 15.63 1.90 19.94
N ALA A 270 14.36 2.27 20.19
CA ALA A 270 13.21 1.45 19.84
C ALA A 270 13.11 1.23 18.32
N GLN A 271 13.37 2.27 17.52
CA GLN A 271 13.40 2.17 16.05
C GLN A 271 14.50 1.22 15.55
N LEU A 272 15.71 1.26 16.15
CA LEU A 272 16.81 0.38 15.77
C LEU A 272 16.52 -1.09 16.09
N ILE A 273 16.06 -1.37 17.32
CA ILE A 273 15.74 -2.73 17.74
C ILE A 273 14.53 -3.26 16.94
N GLY A 274 13.48 -2.45 16.82
CA GLY A 274 12.29 -2.79 16.05
C GLY A 274 12.62 -3.11 14.59
N THR A 275 13.52 -2.33 13.96
CA THR A 275 14.01 -2.60 12.60
C THR A 275 14.65 -3.98 12.47
N ALA A 276 15.55 -4.35 13.39
CA ALA A 276 16.19 -5.66 13.38
C ALA A 276 15.18 -6.81 13.56
N VAL A 277 14.19 -6.63 14.42
CA VAL A 277 13.11 -7.59 14.66
C VAL A 277 12.22 -7.74 13.43
N ILE A 278 11.83 -6.64 12.79
CA ILE A 278 11.04 -6.64 11.54
C ILE A 278 11.77 -7.41 10.45
N ILE A 279 13.04 -7.08 10.18
CA ILE A 279 13.83 -7.72 9.13
C ILE A 279 13.95 -9.23 9.39
N SER A 280 14.20 -9.62 10.64
CA SER A 280 14.31 -11.03 11.04
C SER A 280 12.98 -11.78 10.85
N GLY A 281 11.87 -11.16 11.23
CA GLY A 281 10.53 -11.73 11.07
C GLY A 281 10.13 -11.88 9.60
N ILE A 282 10.37 -10.86 8.78
CA ILE A 282 10.14 -10.92 7.32
C ILE A 282 11.00 -12.01 6.72
N TYR A 283 12.30 -12.08 7.03
CA TYR A 283 13.18 -13.13 6.53
C TYR A 283 12.67 -14.53 6.88
N LEU A 284 12.26 -14.74 8.14
CA LEU A 284 11.71 -16.02 8.58
C LEU A 284 10.43 -16.37 7.80
N PHE A 285 9.50 -15.43 7.65
CA PHE A 285 8.29 -15.63 6.86
C PHE A 285 8.61 -16.02 5.41
N MET A 286 9.51 -15.27 4.75
CA MET A 286 9.86 -15.49 3.34
C MET A 286 10.55 -16.84 3.12
N ARG A 287 11.34 -17.30 4.10
CA ARG A 287 12.03 -18.60 4.03
C ARG A 287 11.08 -19.78 4.13
N TYR A 288 10.07 -19.70 5.00
CA TYR A 288 9.19 -20.84 5.33
C TYR A 288 7.82 -20.79 4.64
N ASN A 289 7.50 -19.72 3.92
CA ASN A 289 6.24 -19.55 3.19
C ASN A 289 6.46 -19.30 1.68
N GLN A 290 7.43 -20.00 1.09
CA GLN A 290 7.65 -19.97 -0.34
C GLN A 290 6.47 -20.61 -1.09
N PRO A 291 6.08 -20.10 -2.27
CA PRO A 291 5.08 -20.75 -3.10
C PRO A 291 5.55 -22.19 -3.37
N THR A 292 4.81 -23.18 -2.87
CA THR A 292 5.04 -24.57 -3.28
C THR A 292 4.84 -24.61 -4.80
N ALA A 293 5.87 -25.01 -5.54
CA ALA A 293 5.76 -25.22 -6.98
C ALA A 293 4.63 -26.24 -7.21
N ARG A 294 3.46 -25.75 -7.63
CA ARG A 294 2.34 -26.53 -8.13
C ARG A 294 2.24 -26.32 -9.62
#